data_AF-A0A7V1BMQ3-F1
#
_entry.id   AF-A0A7V1BMQ3-F1
#
_cell.length_a   1.000
_cell.length_b   1.000
_cell.length_c   1.000
_cell.angle_alpha   90.00
_cell.angle_beta   90.00
_cell.angle_gamma   90.00
#
_symmetry.space_group_name_H-M   'P 1'
#
loop_
_entity.id
_entity.type
_entity.pdbx_description
1 polymer ?
#
loop_
_entity_poly.entity_id
_entity_poly.type
_entity_poly.pdbx_seq_one_letter_code
_entity_poly.pdbx_strand_id
1 'polypeptide(L)'
;MQPLSAEVALTRVIAYLELSGLNVTPSVERQVLAVVLEALETDESATLDTCVRLARQRFDLRSVAMPVIAPVICRGSIGYGDH
;
A
#
# COMPACT_ATOMS: atom_id res chain seq x y z
N MET A 1 -12.90 18.45 -0.45
CA MET A 1 -11.88 17.55 0.16
C MET A 1 -10.78 18.45 0.73
N GLN A 2 -10.36 18.26 1.98
CA GLN A 2 -9.20 19.01 2.49
C GLN A 2 -7.94 18.63 1.71
N PRO A 3 -7.06 19.59 1.39
CA PRO A 3 -5.76 19.27 0.81
C PRO A 3 -4.98 18.37 1.77
N LEU A 4 -4.42 17.28 1.25
CA LEU A 4 -3.60 16.38 2.04
C LEU A 4 -2.27 17.09 2.32
N SER A 5 -1.90 17.25 3.59
CA SER A 5 -0.59 17.84 3.89
C SER A 5 0.54 16.94 3.37
N ALA A 6 1.64 17.56 2.95
CA ALA A 6 2.83 16.85 2.44
C ALA A 6 3.35 15.82 3.46
N GLU A 7 3.30 16.16 4.75
CA GLU A 7 3.68 15.28 5.87
C GLU A 7 2.80 14.03 5.94
N VAL A 8 1.48 14.18 5.78
CA VAL A 8 0.57 13.03 5.77
C VAL A 8 0.79 12.18 4.52
N ALA A 9 1.05 12.80 3.36
CA ALA A 9 1.38 12.08 2.14
C ALA A 9 2.65 11.23 2.31
N LEU A 10 3.73 11.83 2.83
CA LEU A 10 4.99 11.16 3.14
C LEU A 10 4.78 9.97 4.08
N THR A 11 4.09 10.20 5.20
CA THR A 11 3.82 9.17 6.21
C THR A 11 3.09 7.97 5.61
N ARG A 12 2.10 8.23 4.74
CA ARG A 12 1.34 7.17 4.07
C ARG A 12 2.15 6.40 3.04
N VAL A 13 3.03 7.07 2.30
CA VAL A 13 3.88 6.39 1.31
C VAL A 13 4.93 5.53 2.01
N ILE A 14 5.53 6.01 3.10
CA ILE A 14 6.44 5.21 3.93
C ILE A 14 5.74 3.95 4.43
N ALA A 15 4.57 4.10 5.06
CA ALA A 15 3.78 2.97 5.54
C ALA A 15 3.42 1.99 4.41
N TYR A 16 3.09 2.50 3.22
CA TYR A 16 2.82 1.67 2.05
C TYR A 16 4.04 0.85 1.62
N LEU A 17 5.25 1.43 1.65
CA LEU A 17 6.48 0.72 1.31
C LEU A 17 6.84 -0.34 2.36
N GLU A 18 6.68 -0.03 3.65
CA GLU A 18 6.90 -0.99 4.74
C GLU A 18 5.95 -2.18 4.63
N LEU A 19 4.67 -1.93 4.38
CA LEU A 19 3.66 -2.98 4.16
C LEU A 19 3.92 -3.81 2.90
N SER A 20 4.62 -3.22 1.92
CA SER A 20 5.07 -3.94 0.72
C SER A 20 6.34 -4.77 0.96
N GLY A 21 6.86 -4.80 2.19
CA GLY A 21 8.04 -5.55 2.59
C GLY A 21 9.37 -4.85 2.26
N LEU A 22 9.34 -3.56 1.92
CA LEU A 22 10.53 -2.78 1.61
C LEU A 22 11.09 -2.18 2.91
N ASN A 23 12.39 -2.39 3.15
CA ASN A 23 13.05 -1.81 4.32
C ASN A 23 13.32 -0.32 4.08
N VAL A 24 12.73 0.55 4.89
CA VAL A 24 12.86 2.00 4.76
C VAL A 24 14.20 2.44 5.34
N THR A 25 15.18 2.61 4.45
CA THR A 25 16.50 3.16 4.78
C THR A 25 16.51 4.68 4.52
N PRO A 26 17.50 5.43 5.05
CA PRO A 26 17.66 6.85 4.73
C PRO A 26 17.81 7.16 3.23
N SER A 27 18.21 6.18 2.43
CA SER A 27 18.24 6.32 0.96
C SER A 27 16.84 6.24 0.34
N VAL A 28 15.98 5.38 0.89
CA VAL A 28 14.58 5.22 0.47
C VAL A 28 13.77 6.44 0.90
N GLU A 29 13.94 6.93 2.13
CA GLU A 29 13.26 8.14 2.61
C GLU A 29 13.50 9.34 1.70
N ARG A 30 14.76 9.56 1.27
CA ARG A 30 15.10 10.62 0.31
C ARG A 30 14.38 10.45 -1.03
N GLN A 31 14.25 9.22 -1.51
CA GLN A 31 13.51 8.95 -2.75
C GLN A 31 12.00 9.16 -2.57
N VAL A 32 11.44 8.81 -1.40
CA VAL A 32 10.03 9.07 -1.10
C VAL A 32 9.75 10.55 -1.03
N LEU A 33 10.63 11.35 -0.41
CA LEU A 33 10.51 12.81 -0.40
C LEU A 33 10.48 13.38 -1.82
N ALA A 34 11.34 12.89 -2.72
CA ALA A 34 11.33 13.28 -4.12
C ALA A 34 10.01 12.90 -4.84
N VAL A 35 9.45 11.73 -4.54
CA VAL A 35 8.14 11.29 -5.05
C VAL A 35 7.03 12.23 -4.59
N VAL A 36 7.00 12.60 -3.30
CA VAL A 36 5.97 13.49 -2.74
C VAL A 36 6.07 14.88 -3.35
N LEU A 37 7.29 15.41 -3.53
CA LEU A 37 7.51 16.71 -4.15
C LEU A 37 6.98 16.74 -5.59
N GLU A 38 7.33 15.73 -6.40
CA GLU A 38 6.86 15.62 -7.79
C GLU A 38 5.33 15.46 -7.88
N ALA A 39 4.73 14.72 -6.94
CA ALA A 39 3.28 14.58 -6.89
C ALA A 39 2.56 15.90 -6.60
N LEU A 40 3.12 16.71 -5.69
CA LEU A 40 2.61 18.04 -5.36
C LEU A 40 2.76 19.02 -6.53
N GLU A 41 3.85 18.92 -7.29
CA GLU A 41 4.08 19.75 -8.48
C GLU A 41 3.15 19.39 -9.64
N THR A 42 2.67 18.14 -9.70
CA THR A 42 1.79 17.66 -10.78
C THR A 42 0.34 18.06 -10.55
N ASP A 43 -0.25 17.68 -9.42
CA ASP A 43 -1.65 17.95 -9.08
C ASP A 43 -1.89 17.74 -7.58
N GLU A 44 -2.14 18.84 -6.88
CA GLU A 44 -2.39 18.85 -5.43
C GLU A 44 -3.62 18.02 -5.04
N SER A 45 -4.64 17.94 -5.91
CA SER A 45 -5.91 17.27 -5.61
C SER A 45 -5.82 15.74 -5.61
N ALA A 46 -4.82 15.18 -6.33
CA ALA A 46 -4.59 13.74 -6.46
C ALA A 46 -3.23 13.29 -5.89
N THR A 47 -2.62 14.10 -5.01
CA THR A 47 -1.26 13.91 -4.47
C THR A 47 -0.97 12.46 -4.04
N LEU A 48 -1.84 11.83 -3.24
CA LEU A 48 -1.58 10.47 -2.74
C LEU A 48 -1.61 9.40 -3.83
N ASP A 49 -2.55 9.49 -4.77
CA ASP A 49 -2.65 8.51 -5.87
C ASP A 49 -1.43 8.62 -6.79
N THR A 50 -1.03 9.85 -7.11
CA THR A 50 0.20 10.15 -7.85
C THR A 50 1.43 9.62 -7.11
N CYS A 51 1.54 9.84 -5.80
CA CYS A 51 2.63 9.30 -4.98
C CYS A 51 2.71 7.77 -5.05
N VAL A 52 1.59 7.07 -4.87
CA VAL A 52 1.56 5.59 -4.91
C VAL A 52 1.94 5.08 -6.30
N ARG A 53 1.46 5.71 -7.37
CA ARG A 53 1.83 5.38 -8.75
C ARG A 53 3.32 5.55 -8.99
N LEU A 54 3.89 6.70 -8.60
CA LEU A 54 5.33 6.98 -8.74
C LEU A 54 6.18 6.05 -7.87
N ALA A 55 5.74 5.75 -6.65
CA ALA A 55 6.42 4.80 -5.77
C ALA A 55 6.47 3.40 -6.40
N ARG A 56 5.37 2.91 -6.98
CA ARG A 56 5.35 1.61 -7.67
C ARG A 56 6.27 1.54 -8.90
N GLN A 57 6.52 2.67 -9.56
CA GLN A 57 7.42 2.73 -10.71
C GLN A 57 8.90 2.78 -10.29
N ARG A 58 9.20 3.47 -9.17
CA ARG A 58 10.57 3.67 -8.68
C ARG A 58 11.08 2.54 -7.81
N PHE A 59 10.19 1.95 -7.01
CA PHE A 59 10.53 0.85 -6.13
C PHE A 59 10.09 -0.46 -6.78
N ASP A 60 10.99 -1.45 -6.82
CA ASP A 60 10.67 -2.81 -7.27
C ASP A 60 9.83 -3.53 -6.20
N LEU A 61 8.57 -3.08 -6.07
CA LEU A 61 7.62 -3.62 -5.12
C LEU A 61 7.18 -5.00 -5.62
N ARG A 62 7.78 -6.03 -5.05
CA ARG A 62 7.36 -7.41 -5.30
C ARG A 62 5.88 -7.54 -4.96
N SER A 63 5.10 -8.03 -5.91
CA SER A 63 3.71 -8.41 -5.64
C SER A 63 3.73 -9.54 -4.61
N VAL A 64 3.39 -9.22 -3.36
CA VAL A 64 3.21 -10.22 -2.32
C VAL A 64 2.01 -11.07 -2.72
N ALA A 65 2.19 -12.39 -2.76
CA ALA A 65 1.11 -13.32 -3.05
C ALA A 65 -0.03 -13.09 -2.03
N MET A 66 -1.24 -12.87 -2.53
CA MET A 66 -2.38 -12.66 -1.63
C MET A 66 -2.61 -13.90 -0.77
N PRO A 67 -2.94 -13.73 0.53
CA PRO A 67 -3.33 -14.85 1.36
C PRO A 67 -4.57 -15.52 0.76
N VAL A 68 -4.62 -16.85 0.81
CA VAL A 68 -5.77 -17.62 0.34
C VAL A 68 -6.97 -17.26 1.22
N ILE A 69 -8.01 -16.69 0.61
CA ILE A 69 -9.13 -16.01 1.29
C ILE A 69 -9.94 -16.94 2.21
N ALA A 70 -9.91 -18.25 1.99
CA ALA A 70 -10.38 -19.27 2.92
C ALA A 70 -9.89 -20.67 2.48
N PRO A 71 -9.75 -21.64 3.41
CA PRO A 71 -9.65 -23.05 3.03
C PRO A 71 -10.90 -23.49 2.26
N VAL A 72 -10.76 -24.49 1.40
CA VAL A 72 -11.91 -25.11 0.71
C VAL A 72 -12.92 -25.56 1.75
N ILE A 73 -14.16 -25.08 1.66
CA ILE A 73 -15.24 -25.45 2.59
C ILE A 73 -15.58 -26.93 2.36
N CYS A 74 -15.02 -27.80 3.18
CA CYS A 74 -15.42 -29.21 3.24
C CYS A 74 -16.75 -29.29 4.00
N ARG A 75 -17.88 -29.31 3.28
CA ARG A 75 -19.21 -29.58 3.88
C ARG A 75 -19.33 -31.05 4.28
N GLY A 76 -18.66 -31.44 5.36
CA GLY A 76 -19.02 -32.62 6.14
C GLY A 76 -20.10 -32.20 7.14
N SER A 77 -21.37 -32.35 6.77
CA SER A 77 -22.48 -32.10 7.70
C SER A 77 -22.34 -33.03 8.91
N ILE A 78 -22.26 -32.45 10.11
CA ILE A 78 -22.51 -33.19 11.35
C ILE A 78 -24.00 -33.58 11.29
N GLY A 79 -24.26 -34.86 11.02
CA GLY A 79 -25.61 -35.40 10.94
C GLY A 79 -26.29 -35.35 12.30
N TYR A 80 -26.98 -34.25 12.58
CA TYR A 80 -28.10 -34.26 13.52
C TYR A 80 -29.28 -34.92 12.79
N GLY A 81 -29.26 -36.26 12.75
CA GLY A 81 -30.47 -37.03 12.50
C GLY A 81 -31.30 -37.00 13.77
N ASP A 82 -32.58 -36.65 13.65
CA ASP A 82 -33.54 -36.65 14.76
C ASP A 82 -33.59 -38.05 15.41
N HIS A 83 -33.11 -38.13 16.64
CA HIS A 83 -33.39 -39.19 17.60
C HIS A 83 -33.96 -38.56 18.86
#